data_AF-A0AAV4IBK9-F1
#
_entry.id   AF-A0AAV4IBK9-F1
#
_cell.length_a   1.000
_cell.length_b   1.000
_cell.length_c   1.000
_cell.angle_alpha   90.00
_cell.angle_beta   90.00
_cell.angle_gamma   90.00
#
_symmetry.space_group_name_H-M   'P 1'
#
loop_
_entity.id
_entity.type
_entity.pdbx_description
1 polymer ?
#
loop_
_entity_poly.entity_id
_entity_poly.type
_entity_poly.pdbx_seq_one_letter_code
_entity_poly.pdbx_strand_id
1 'polypeptide(L)'
;MFCLRPSQIESVRNVRGETATGLCCDGGDVTPFGCKDPCETYIQVCLKEFMDRVSMVGSCTFGNATTGVLGGNEFDYSLSRPETSIELPFDFAWLVSNCMQESL
;
A
#
# COMPACT_ATOMS: atom_id res chain seq x y z
N MET A 1 -0.65 20.24 -15.15
CA MET A 1 -1.50 19.63 -14.10
C MET A 1 -1.83 18.22 -14.55
N PHE A 2 -1.12 17.21 -14.02
CA PHE A 2 -1.30 15.81 -14.42
C PHE A 2 -2.12 15.11 -13.32
N CYS A 3 -3.43 14.96 -13.51
CA CYS A 3 -4.30 14.40 -12.47
C CYS A 3 -4.34 12.88 -12.55
N LEU A 4 -3.42 12.22 -11.84
CA LEU A 4 -3.72 10.90 -11.28
C LEU A 4 -4.38 11.11 -9.93
N ARG A 5 -5.50 10.44 -9.70
CA ARG A 5 -6.08 10.40 -8.35
C ARG A 5 -5.10 9.65 -7.45
N PRO A 6 -4.84 10.15 -6.23
CA PRO A 6 -4.05 9.42 -5.24
C PRO A 6 -4.63 8.02 -5.04
N SER A 7 -3.76 7.03 -4.89
CA SER A 7 -4.21 5.69 -4.52
C SER A 7 -4.59 5.70 -3.04
N GLN A 8 -5.68 5.05 -2.68
CA GLN A 8 -6.14 4.98 -1.30
C GLN A 8 -6.23 3.53 -0.85
N ILE A 9 -5.75 3.28 0.37
CA ILE A 9 -5.89 1.99 1.03
C ILE A 9 -7.28 1.92 1.68
N GLU A 10 -8.10 0.98 1.23
CA GLU A 10 -9.45 0.73 1.75
C GLU A 10 -9.42 -0.22 2.93
N SER A 11 -8.85 -1.42 2.75
CA SER A 11 -8.79 -2.42 3.81
C SER A 11 -7.56 -3.30 3.72
N VAL A 12 -7.12 -3.79 4.87
CA VAL A 12 -6.12 -4.86 4.99
C VAL A 12 -6.65 -5.91 5.95
N ARG A 13 -6.42 -7.18 5.63
CA ARG A 13 -6.90 -8.30 6.42
C ARG A 13 -5.83 -9.37 6.59
N ASN A 14 -5.29 -9.45 7.80
CA ASN A 14 -4.36 -10.48 8.27
C ASN A 14 -4.84 -11.06 9.60
N VAL A 15 -5.94 -11.82 9.57
CA VAL A 15 -6.63 -12.33 10.78
C VAL A 15 -5.70 -13.05 11.76
N ARG A 16 -4.68 -13.74 11.25
CA ARG A 16 -3.77 -14.56 12.06
C ARG A 16 -2.55 -13.79 12.56
N GLY A 17 -2.30 -12.57 12.07
CA GLY A 17 -1.14 -11.75 12.45
C GLY A 17 0.19 -12.34 11.99
N GLU A 18 0.19 -13.04 10.86
CA GLU A 18 1.35 -13.77 10.36
C GLU A 18 2.10 -12.98 9.29
N THR A 19 3.40 -13.16 9.25
CA THR A 19 4.29 -12.67 8.20
C THR A 19 4.35 -13.67 7.04
N ALA A 20 4.90 -13.26 5.90
CA ALA A 20 5.06 -14.14 4.73
C ALA A 20 5.91 -15.39 4.99
N THR A 21 6.73 -15.40 6.06
CA THR A 21 7.54 -16.55 6.46
C THR A 21 6.79 -17.51 7.40
N GLY A 22 5.53 -17.21 7.77
CA GLY A 22 4.73 -18.04 8.68
C GLY A 22 5.07 -17.86 10.16
N LEU A 23 5.72 -16.75 10.52
CA LEU A 23 5.99 -16.34 11.90
C LEU A 23 5.08 -15.19 12.30
N CYS A 24 4.89 -14.99 13.60
CA CYS A 24 4.19 -13.81 14.10
C CYS A 24 4.98 -12.52 13.84
N CYS A 25 4.28 -11.38 13.78
CA CYS A 25 4.90 -10.07 13.55
C CYS A 25 5.92 -9.66 14.62
N ASP A 26 5.86 -10.25 15.82
CA ASP A 26 6.83 -10.11 16.92
C ASP A 26 7.96 -11.16 16.86
N GLY A 27 7.96 -12.05 15.85
CA GLY A 27 8.89 -13.15 15.72
C GLY A 27 8.53 -14.40 16.55
N GLY A 28 7.38 -14.40 17.22
CA GLY A 28 6.89 -15.55 17.99
C GLY A 28 6.33 -16.69 17.13
N ASP A 29 6.08 -17.83 17.80
CA ASP A 29 5.42 -18.98 17.19
C ASP A 29 3.92 -18.74 17.03
N VAL A 30 3.40 -19.19 15.89
CA VAL A 30 1.98 -19.14 15.56
C VAL A 30 1.22 -20.20 16.35
N THR A 31 0.17 -19.79 17.07
CA THR A 31 -0.72 -20.73 17.78
C THR A 31 -1.89 -21.18 16.88
N PRO A 32 -2.67 -22.22 17.25
CA PRO A 32 -3.90 -22.58 16.54
C PRO A 32 -4.92 -21.44 16.43
N PHE A 33 -4.82 -20.45 17.31
CA PHE A 33 -5.68 -19.26 17.35
C PHE A 33 -5.04 -18.03 16.67
N GLY A 34 -3.86 -18.18 16.06
CA GLY A 34 -3.07 -17.10 15.47
C GLY A 34 -2.03 -16.53 16.44
N CYS A 35 -1.53 -15.35 16.11
CA CYS A 35 -0.55 -14.63 16.89
C CYS A 35 -1.17 -13.91 18.08
N LYS A 36 -0.41 -13.82 19.18
CA LYS A 36 -0.89 -13.22 20.43
C LYS A 36 -1.01 -11.70 20.32
N ASP A 37 0.02 -11.06 19.75
CA ASP A 37 0.09 -9.62 19.61
C ASP A 37 -0.24 -9.20 18.17
N PRO A 38 -0.96 -8.08 17.98
CA PRO A 38 -1.30 -7.58 16.65
C PRO A 38 -0.08 -6.98 15.95
N CYS A 39 -0.05 -7.09 14.63
CA CYS A 39 0.95 -6.47 13.76
C CYS A 39 0.77 -4.95 13.71
N GLU A 40 1.88 -4.22 13.57
CA GLU A 40 1.88 -2.82 13.16
C GLU A 40 2.02 -2.76 11.64
N THR A 41 0.90 -2.66 10.94
CA THR A 41 0.85 -2.75 9.48
C THR A 41 1.10 -1.39 8.84
N TYR A 42 2.08 -1.32 7.95
CA TYR A 42 2.35 -0.19 7.05
C TYR A 42 2.43 -0.68 5.60
N ILE A 43 2.26 0.22 4.64
CA ILE A 43 2.25 -0.11 3.21
C ILE A 43 3.42 0.57 2.51
N GLN A 44 4.14 -0.20 1.71
CA GLN A 44 5.18 0.30 0.82
C GLN A 44 4.73 0.10 -0.63
N VAL A 45 4.78 1.17 -1.42
CA VAL A 45 4.40 1.18 -2.82
C VAL A 45 5.62 1.47 -3.66
N CYS A 46 5.76 0.72 -4.76
CA CYS A 46 6.81 0.88 -5.76
C CYS A 46 6.14 0.97 -7.13
N LEU A 47 6.26 2.12 -7.78
CA LEU A 47 5.75 2.32 -9.13
C LEU A 47 6.90 2.33 -10.14
N LYS A 48 6.72 1.63 -11.26
CA LYS A 48 7.72 1.49 -12.30
C LYS A 48 7.10 1.31 -13.67
N GLU A 49 7.94 1.28 -14.69
CA GLU A 49 7.54 1.06 -16.06
C GLU A 49 6.81 -0.26 -16.27
N PHE A 50 5.92 -0.26 -17.26
CA PHE A 50 5.29 -1.48 -17.73
C PHE A 50 6.36 -2.42 -18.28
N MET A 51 6.36 -3.66 -17.80
CA MET A 51 7.20 -4.74 -18.31
C MET A 51 6.30 -5.88 -18.79
N ASP A 52 6.64 -6.45 -19.94
CA ASP A 52 5.96 -7.66 -20.46
C ASP A 52 6.08 -8.86 -19.50
N ARG A 53 7.18 -8.92 -18.74
CA ARG A 53 7.37 -9.86 -17.64
C ARG A 53 7.63 -9.11 -16.35
N VAL A 54 6.72 -9.25 -15.38
CA VAL A 54 6.82 -8.56 -14.09
C VAL A 54 7.96 -9.18 -13.27
N SER A 55 8.97 -8.36 -12.95
CA SER A 55 10.01 -8.69 -11.98
C SER A 55 9.68 -8.07 -10.62
N MET A 56 9.85 -8.79 -9.52
CA MET A 56 9.82 -8.20 -8.17
C MET A 56 11.09 -7.39 -7.85
N VAL A 57 12.15 -7.61 -8.64
CA VAL A 57 13.47 -6.99 -8.48
C VAL A 57 13.60 -5.81 -9.44
N GLY A 58 14.25 -4.73 -9.00
CA GLY A 58 14.52 -3.53 -9.80
C GLY A 58 14.19 -2.24 -9.05
N SER A 59 14.54 -1.10 -9.64
CA SER A 59 14.26 0.23 -9.09
C SER A 59 12.83 0.69 -9.39
N CYS A 60 12.22 1.45 -8.47
CA CYS A 60 10.93 2.10 -8.67
C CYS A 60 11.10 3.37 -9.52
N THR A 61 11.15 3.22 -10.84
CA THR A 61 11.49 4.30 -11.79
C THR A 61 10.50 5.46 -11.79
N PHE A 62 9.25 5.21 -11.44
CA PHE A 62 8.21 6.24 -11.31
C PHE A 62 8.01 6.72 -9.87
N GLY A 63 8.79 6.20 -8.92
CA GLY A 63 8.77 6.61 -7.53
C GLY A 63 8.34 5.48 -6.57
N ASN A 64 8.62 5.71 -5.29
CA ASN A 64 8.16 4.87 -4.20
C ASN A 64 7.59 5.75 -3.08
N ALA A 65 6.73 5.15 -2.27
CA ALA A 65 6.14 5.79 -1.10
C ALA A 65 5.97 4.74 0.00
N THR A 66 6.10 5.17 1.24
CA THR A 66 5.84 4.34 2.41
C THR A 66 4.90 5.10 3.33
N THR A 67 3.83 4.45 3.77
CA THR A 67 2.89 5.05 4.73
C THR A 67 3.46 4.97 6.14
N GLY A 68 2.90 5.74 7.07
CA GLY A 68 3.01 5.42 8.49
C GLY A 68 2.32 4.09 8.82
N VAL A 69 2.35 3.70 10.10
CA VAL A 69 1.55 2.58 10.59
C VAL A 69 0.08 2.92 10.40
N LEU A 70 -0.60 2.15 9.54
CA LEU A 70 -2.00 2.32 9.24
C LEU A 70 -2.88 1.57 10.21
N GLY A 71 -2.42 0.49 10.85
CA GLY A 71 -3.27 -0.22 11.81
C GLY A 71 -2.73 -1.56 12.23
N GLY A 72 -3.63 -2.35 12.84
CA GLY A 72 -3.36 -3.68 13.35
C GLY A 72 -3.30 -4.77 12.27
N ASN A 73 -3.69 -5.97 12.67
CA ASN A 73 -3.91 -7.13 11.79
C ASN A 73 -5.02 -6.91 10.75
N GLU A 74 -6.08 -6.19 11.11
CA GLU A 74 -7.22 -5.93 10.25
C GLU A 74 -7.67 -4.49 10.45
N PHE A 75 -7.88 -3.79 9.36
CA PHE A 75 -8.48 -2.46 9.37
C PHE A 75 -9.29 -2.24 8.11
N ASP A 76 -10.33 -1.43 8.25
CA ASP A 76 -11.19 -0.96 7.18
C ASP A 76 -11.35 0.54 7.36
N TYR A 77 -10.89 1.29 6.36
CA TYR A 77 -10.97 2.73 6.32
C TYR A 77 -11.94 3.15 5.22
N SER A 78 -12.88 4.03 5.57
CA SER A 78 -13.59 4.81 4.57
C SER A 78 -12.57 5.63 3.76
N LEU A 79 -12.78 5.72 2.43
CA LEU A 79 -11.96 6.43 1.41
C LEU A 79 -11.71 7.94 1.66
N SER A 80 -11.91 8.42 2.89
CA SER A 80 -11.85 9.82 3.29
C SER A 80 -10.68 10.14 4.23
N ARG A 81 -9.83 9.17 4.61
CA ARG A 81 -8.71 9.42 5.52
C ARG A 81 -7.45 9.85 4.76
N PRO A 82 -6.84 10.99 5.10
CA PRO A 82 -5.63 11.44 4.43
C PRO A 82 -4.43 10.51 4.69
N GLU A 83 -4.39 9.81 5.83
CA GLU A 83 -3.28 8.90 6.13
C GLU A 83 -3.26 7.65 5.24
N THR A 84 -4.38 7.29 4.61
CA THR A 84 -4.48 6.15 3.70
C THR A 84 -4.20 6.54 2.24
N SER A 85 -4.01 7.84 1.97
CA SER A 85 -3.70 8.38 0.66
C SER A 85 -2.21 8.25 0.36
N ILE A 86 -1.88 7.67 -0.79
CA ILE A 86 -0.52 7.48 -1.26
C ILE A 86 -0.32 8.38 -2.48
N GLU A 87 0.51 9.40 -2.28
CA GLU A 87 0.89 10.36 -3.32
C GLU A 87 2.28 10.01 -3.86
N LEU A 88 2.35 9.76 -5.17
CA LEU A 88 3.58 9.54 -5.90
C LEU A 88 3.75 10.68 -6.90
N PRO A 89 4.55 11.73 -6.58
CA PRO A 89 4.79 12.80 -7.52
C PRO A 89 5.59 12.25 -8.71
N PHE A 90 5.21 12.67 -9.91
CA PHE A 90 5.91 12.31 -11.15
C PHE A 90 6.02 13.52 -12.07
N ASP A 91 7.18 13.66 -12.72
CA ASP A 91 7.51 14.78 -13.59
C ASP A 91 7.47 14.44 -15.09
N PHE A 92 6.86 13.30 -15.44
CA PHE A 92 6.74 12.82 -16.82
C PHE A 92 5.27 12.77 -17.30
N ALA A 93 5.05 12.69 -18.61
CA ALA A 93 3.71 12.61 -19.17
C ALA A 93 3.10 11.22 -18.91
N TRP A 94 1.96 11.17 -18.20
CA TRP A 94 1.23 9.92 -18.00
C TRP A 94 0.49 9.49 -19.28
N LEU A 95 0.49 8.18 -19.57
CA LEU A 95 -0.06 7.62 -20.81
C LEU A 95 -1.60 7.68 -20.92
N VAL A 96 -2.30 8.17 -19.89
CA VAL A 96 -3.77 8.32 -19.90
C VAL A 96 -4.15 9.70 -19.35
N SER A 97 -4.49 10.63 -20.23
CA SER A 97 -4.95 11.97 -19.91
C SER A 97 -6.47 12.02 -19.75
N ASN A 98 -7.01 11.59 -18.60
CA ASN A 98 -8.40 11.92 -18.22
C ASN A 98 -8.40 12.64 -16.88
N CYS A 99 -8.05 13.93 -16.91
CA CYS A 99 -8.36 14.83 -15.81
C CYS A 99 -9.88 15.10 -15.84
N MET A 100 -10.69 14.35 -15.09
CA MET A 100 -12.00 14.86 -14.69
C MET A 100 -11.77 15.87 -13.56
N GLN A 101 -11.93 17.13 -13.92
CA GLN A 101 -11.95 18.25 -13.00
C GLN A 101 -13.29 18.22 -12.26
N GLU A 102 -13.28 17.91 -10.96
CA GLU A 102 -14.37 18.38 -10.09
C GLU A 102 -14.25 19.91 -10.09
N SER A 103 -15.16 20.54 -10.82
CA SER A 103 -15.24 21.99 -10.99
C SER A 103 -16.12 22.53 -9.88
N LEU A 104 -15.55 23.39 -9.02
CA LEU A 104 -16.20 24.31 -8.07
C LEU A 104 -17.25 23.74 -7.10
#